data_AF-H2ASB2-F1
#
_entry.id   AF-H2ASB2-F1
#
_cell.length_a   1.000
_cell.length_b   1.000
_cell.length_c   1.000
_cell.angle_alpha   90.00
_cell.angle_beta   90.00
_cell.angle_gamma   90.00
#
_symmetry.space_group_name_H-M   'P 1'
#
loop_
_entity.id
_entity.type
_entity.pdbx_description
1 polymer ?
#
loop_
_entity_poly.entity_id
_entity_poly.type
_entity_poly.pdbx_seq_one_letter_code
_entity_poly.pdbx_strand_id
1 'polypeptide(L)'
;MLSLMTAALSLLPAASATTVSGRETARGTTTYSDTFTINLDSIMVIRSGLTHYWFGEAIVYGELCMYEDSWSAGWTTVFEDDIYNYGVIVIDDSYAWAGETFSANGGTFYNSGYFFVDGHNSGLGESNYKISAANTFNNDGGLISMQQASGSASVTLGDSYLRNTGTICLEYANWEQSATVTDTGCISINSGGQLTIDNLANDPVADQTIYLQNTTSILSIGGYSANTLLVRGFGSSNVISFPYGITSNTYNATSGIVAVATSGGTYYIDIGHYYNSTPLRMMIKV
;
A
#
# COMPACT_ATOMS: atom_id res chain seq x y z
N MET A 1 23.41 21.48 45.20
CA MET A 1 22.08 22.11 45.04
C MET A 1 21.50 21.59 43.73
N LEU A 2 20.56 20.66 43.88
CA LEU A 2 19.86 19.96 42.82
C LEU A 2 18.71 20.88 42.35
N SER A 3 18.80 21.44 41.14
CA SER A 3 17.74 22.29 40.60
C SER A 3 16.70 21.43 39.91
N LEU A 4 15.48 21.49 40.43
CA LEU A 4 14.29 20.77 39.99
C LEU A 4 14.04 20.95 38.49
N MET A 5 14.02 19.85 37.74
CA MET A 5 13.14 19.71 36.58
C MET A 5 11.73 19.58 37.13
N THR A 6 11.04 20.71 37.26
CA THR A 6 9.59 20.72 37.41
C THR A 6 9.01 20.42 36.04
N ALA A 7 8.76 19.14 35.77
CA ALA A 7 7.88 18.74 34.69
C ALA A 7 6.53 19.41 34.95
N ALA A 8 6.20 20.43 34.16
CA ALA A 8 4.84 20.91 34.05
C ALA A 8 4.04 19.82 33.33
N LEU A 9 3.63 18.81 34.09
CA LEU A 9 2.52 17.95 33.73
C LEU A 9 1.28 18.84 33.81
N SER A 10 1.04 19.62 32.76
CA SER A 10 -0.23 20.28 32.57
C SER A 10 -1.28 19.17 32.57
N LEU A 11 -2.15 19.19 33.58
CA LEU A 11 -3.45 18.51 33.56
C LEU A 11 -4.12 18.91 32.25
N LEU A 12 -3.95 18.08 31.21
CA LEU A 12 -4.76 18.16 30.02
C LEU A 12 -6.20 17.94 30.51
N PRO A 13 -7.15 18.83 30.22
CA PRO A 13 -8.54 18.46 30.36
C PRO A 13 -8.71 17.14 29.60
N ALA A 14 -9.34 16.14 30.22
CA ALA A 14 -9.71 14.91 29.53
C ALA A 14 -10.48 15.33 28.28
N ALA A 15 -9.81 15.28 27.14
CA ALA A 15 -10.39 15.67 25.88
C ALA A 15 -11.39 14.58 25.51
N SER A 16 -12.51 15.03 24.99
CA SER A 16 -13.55 14.13 24.50
C SER A 16 -13.15 13.69 23.10
N ALA A 17 -13.68 12.54 22.65
CA ALA A 17 -13.59 12.12 21.25
C ALA A 17 -13.74 13.32 20.30
N THR A 18 -12.84 13.44 19.33
CA THR A 18 -12.88 14.52 18.35
C THR A 18 -13.84 14.13 17.24
N THR A 19 -14.94 14.87 17.07
CA THR A 19 -15.91 14.63 16.00
C THR A 19 -15.94 15.82 15.06
N VAL A 20 -15.55 15.60 13.80
CA VAL A 20 -15.60 16.62 12.74
C VAL A 20 -17.00 16.62 12.13
N SER A 21 -17.65 17.79 12.16
CA SER A 21 -18.99 18.01 11.58
C SER A 21 -18.96 19.23 10.66
N GLY A 22 -19.10 19.01 9.36
CA GLY A 22 -18.89 20.01 8.32
C GLY A 22 -17.43 20.10 7.89
N ARG A 23 -16.95 21.30 7.57
CA ARG A 23 -15.57 21.52 7.10
C ARG A 23 -14.70 22.08 8.22
N GLU A 24 -13.68 21.33 8.60
CA GLU A 24 -12.67 21.76 9.55
C GLU A 24 -11.29 21.79 8.91
N THR A 25 -10.39 22.59 9.49
CA THR A 25 -9.01 22.71 9.01
C THR A 25 -8.06 22.85 10.18
N ALA A 26 -7.08 21.96 10.26
CA ALA A 26 -5.91 22.09 11.13
C ALA A 26 -4.68 22.51 10.32
N ARG A 27 -3.71 23.10 11.02
CA ARG A 27 -2.42 23.48 10.47
C ARG A 27 -1.30 23.08 11.41
N GLY A 28 -0.18 22.63 10.84
CA GLY A 28 0.99 22.19 11.58
C GLY A 28 0.80 20.82 12.21
N THR A 29 1.71 20.43 13.10
CA THR A 29 1.69 19.14 13.79
C THR A 29 0.36 18.90 14.51
N THR A 30 -0.24 17.73 14.28
CA THR A 30 -1.49 17.32 14.93
C THR A 30 -1.29 16.06 15.78
N THR A 31 -2.11 15.94 16.82
CA THR A 31 -2.15 14.75 17.67
C THR A 31 -3.58 14.54 18.14
N TYR A 32 -4.11 13.34 17.93
CA TYR A 32 -5.43 12.92 18.37
C TYR A 32 -5.27 11.75 19.34
N SER A 33 -5.49 12.01 20.63
CA SER A 33 -5.28 11.02 21.69
C SER A 33 -6.51 10.14 21.95
N ASP A 34 -7.70 10.64 21.62
CA ASP A 34 -8.97 9.94 21.75
C ASP A 34 -9.50 9.59 20.35
N THR A 35 -10.62 8.85 20.30
CA THR A 35 -11.29 8.52 19.04
C THR A 35 -11.52 9.77 18.20
N PHE A 36 -11.09 9.70 16.94
CA PHE A 36 -11.22 10.72 15.93
C PHE A 36 -12.24 10.26 14.89
N THR A 37 -13.37 10.95 14.80
CA THR A 37 -14.46 10.61 13.88
C THR A 37 -14.73 11.74 12.91
N ILE A 38 -14.78 11.44 11.61
CA ILE A 38 -15.27 12.36 10.59
C ILE A 38 -16.64 11.87 10.14
N ASN A 39 -17.67 12.67 10.40
CA ASN A 39 -19.04 12.34 10.01
C ASN A 39 -19.21 12.29 8.49
N LEU A 40 -20.28 11.63 8.04
CA LEU A 40 -20.73 11.72 6.66
C LEU A 40 -20.91 13.19 6.25
N ASP A 41 -20.64 13.51 4.98
CA ASP A 41 -20.70 14.87 4.42
C ASP A 41 -19.80 15.90 5.11
N SER A 42 -18.81 15.44 5.88
CA SER A 42 -17.84 16.29 6.58
C SER A 42 -16.43 16.06 6.04
N ILE A 43 -15.58 17.08 6.16
CA ILE A 43 -14.19 17.02 5.74
C ILE A 43 -13.29 17.61 6.83
N MET A 44 -12.26 16.84 7.19
CA MET A 44 -11.12 17.34 7.90
C MET A 44 -9.99 17.62 6.91
N VAL A 45 -9.49 18.85 6.90
CA VAL A 45 -8.30 19.20 6.14
C VAL A 45 -7.13 19.42 7.09
N ILE A 46 -6.04 18.69 6.95
CA ILE A 46 -4.79 18.97 7.66
C ILE A 46 -3.81 19.56 6.66
N ARG A 47 -3.41 20.81 6.90
CA ARG A 47 -2.51 21.55 6.02
C ARG A 47 -1.16 21.72 6.70
N SER A 48 -0.12 21.17 6.10
CA SER A 48 1.26 21.21 6.59
C SER A 48 1.49 20.66 8.00
N GLY A 49 2.72 20.25 8.27
CA GLY A 49 3.14 19.78 9.60
C GLY A 49 4.21 18.71 9.48
N LEU A 50 5.16 18.65 10.41
CA LEU A 50 6.18 17.61 10.32
C LEU A 50 5.67 16.24 10.76
N THR A 51 4.64 16.21 11.62
CA THR A 51 4.17 14.99 12.26
C THR A 51 2.68 15.04 12.55
N HIS A 52 1.98 13.93 12.28
CA HIS A 52 0.55 13.76 12.54
C HIS A 52 0.33 12.40 13.21
N TYR A 53 -0.19 12.41 14.44
CA TYR A 53 -0.36 11.20 15.24
C TYR A 53 -1.83 10.97 15.61
N TRP A 54 -2.30 9.74 15.43
CA TRP A 54 -3.56 9.23 15.97
C TRP A 54 -3.23 8.12 16.96
N PHE A 55 -3.34 8.43 18.25
CA PHE A 55 -3.22 7.43 19.32
C PHE A 55 -4.56 6.81 19.70
N GLY A 56 -5.67 7.42 19.28
CA GLY A 56 -7.01 6.84 19.36
C GLY A 56 -7.53 6.46 17.96
N GLU A 57 -8.51 5.55 17.96
CA GLU A 57 -9.18 5.05 16.75
C GLU A 57 -9.59 6.17 15.78
N ALA A 58 -9.31 5.96 14.49
CA ALA A 58 -9.73 6.85 13.41
C ALA A 58 -10.91 6.25 12.63
N ILE A 59 -12.08 6.89 12.71
CA ILE A 59 -13.31 6.50 11.99
C ILE A 59 -13.65 7.56 10.94
N VAL A 60 -13.54 7.22 9.66
CA VAL A 60 -13.72 8.17 8.56
C VAL A 60 -14.92 7.77 7.72
N TYR A 61 -16.08 8.42 7.94
CA TYR A 61 -17.25 8.32 7.06
C TYR A 61 -17.25 9.39 5.95
N GLY A 62 -16.69 10.56 6.24
CA GLY A 62 -16.51 11.66 5.29
C GLY A 62 -15.12 11.64 4.64
N GLU A 63 -14.42 12.76 4.70
CA GLU A 63 -13.13 12.95 4.04
C GLU A 63 -12.04 13.40 5.03
N LEU A 64 -10.92 12.70 5.09
CA LEU A 64 -9.68 13.17 5.70
C LEU A 64 -8.70 13.52 4.57
N CYS A 65 -8.38 14.80 4.41
CA CYS A 65 -7.45 15.26 3.39
C CYS A 65 -6.25 15.92 4.05
N MET A 66 -5.09 15.33 3.90
CA MET A 66 -3.82 15.84 4.37
C MET A 66 -3.00 16.23 3.15
N TYR A 67 -2.60 17.49 3.06
CA TYR A 67 -1.65 17.91 2.04
C TYR A 67 -0.74 19.06 2.52
N GLU A 68 0.37 19.23 1.80
CA GLU A 68 1.30 20.33 2.01
C GLU A 68 0.90 21.59 1.22
N ASP A 69 0.87 22.74 1.89
CA ASP A 69 0.55 24.02 1.26
C ASP A 69 1.76 24.93 1.02
N SER A 70 2.95 24.44 1.35
CA SER A 70 4.24 25.11 1.15
C SER A 70 5.40 24.12 1.12
N TRP A 71 6.62 24.62 0.95
CA TRP A 71 7.85 23.82 0.92
C TRP A 71 8.07 23.08 2.27
N SER A 72 7.93 21.75 2.31
CA SER A 72 8.03 20.92 3.52
C SER A 72 9.15 19.87 3.44
N ALA A 73 9.71 19.48 4.58
CA ALA A 73 10.81 18.51 4.68
C ALA A 73 10.41 17.05 4.58
N GLY A 74 9.23 16.77 4.02
CA GLY A 74 8.54 15.51 4.22
C GLY A 74 7.90 15.45 5.61
N TRP A 75 6.85 14.66 5.76
CA TRP A 75 6.20 14.47 7.05
C TRP A 75 6.04 13.01 7.47
N THR A 76 5.68 12.84 8.73
CA THR A 76 5.36 11.54 9.31
C THR A 76 3.88 11.49 9.71
N THR A 77 3.14 10.53 9.17
CA THR A 77 1.77 10.24 9.55
C THR A 77 1.70 8.87 10.22
N VAL A 78 1.26 8.82 11.47
CA VAL A 78 1.17 7.57 12.24
C VAL A 78 -0.20 7.40 12.86
N PHE A 79 -0.85 6.29 12.55
CA PHE A 79 -2.02 5.78 13.26
C PHE A 79 -1.56 4.63 14.16
N GLU A 80 -1.47 4.87 15.47
CA GLU A 80 -1.09 3.86 16.45
C GLU A 80 -2.27 2.97 16.87
N ASP A 81 -3.50 3.41 16.61
CA ASP A 81 -4.73 2.67 16.89
C ASP A 81 -5.46 2.30 15.59
N ASP A 82 -6.63 1.67 15.73
CA ASP A 82 -7.41 1.13 14.64
C ASP A 82 -7.87 2.21 13.63
N ILE A 83 -7.93 1.82 12.35
CA ILE A 83 -8.47 2.65 11.27
C ILE A 83 -9.71 1.98 10.67
N TYR A 84 -10.80 2.73 10.62
CA TYR A 84 -12.03 2.38 9.91
C TYR A 84 -12.33 3.44 8.85
N ASN A 85 -11.96 3.14 7.60
CA ASN A 85 -12.21 4.01 6.47
C ASN A 85 -13.44 3.55 5.67
N TYR A 86 -14.51 4.32 5.75
CA TYR A 86 -15.74 4.16 4.96
C TYR A 86 -15.91 5.24 3.89
N GLY A 87 -15.11 6.31 3.95
CA GLY A 87 -15.17 7.47 3.06
C GLY A 87 -13.90 7.62 2.23
N VAL A 88 -13.21 8.76 2.39
CA VAL A 88 -11.97 9.06 1.67
C VAL A 88 -10.88 9.49 2.66
N ILE A 89 -9.71 8.87 2.55
CA ILE A 89 -8.49 9.32 3.21
C ILE A 89 -7.47 9.64 2.10
N VAL A 90 -6.95 10.86 2.09
CA VAL A 90 -5.87 11.32 1.22
C VAL A 90 -4.74 11.83 2.10
N ILE A 91 -3.55 11.28 1.89
CA ILE A 91 -2.29 11.76 2.45
C ILE A 91 -1.40 12.08 1.26
N ASP A 92 -1.14 13.36 1.03
CA ASP A 92 -0.39 13.84 -0.14
C ASP A 92 0.78 14.73 0.32
N ASP A 93 1.96 14.15 0.24
CA ASP A 93 3.25 14.79 0.48
C ASP A 93 4.09 14.85 -0.82
N SER A 94 3.45 14.76 -1.99
CA SER A 94 4.11 14.72 -3.31
C SER A 94 4.95 15.97 -3.62
N TYR A 95 4.66 17.08 -2.93
CA TYR A 95 5.36 18.38 -3.04
C TYR A 95 6.49 18.57 -2.03
N ALA A 96 6.74 17.62 -1.12
CA ALA A 96 7.87 17.68 -0.20
C ALA A 96 9.22 17.62 -0.92
N TRP A 97 10.31 17.96 -0.21
CA TRP A 97 11.67 17.73 -0.70
C TRP A 97 12.36 16.51 -0.06
N ALA A 98 11.65 15.73 0.76
CA ALA A 98 12.09 14.43 1.27
C ALA A 98 10.92 13.44 1.23
N GLY A 99 11.23 12.14 1.31
CA GLY A 99 10.20 11.10 1.36
C GLY A 99 9.39 11.15 2.64
N GLU A 100 8.10 10.83 2.53
CA GLU A 100 7.20 10.77 3.67
C GLU A 100 7.31 9.42 4.40
N THR A 101 6.87 9.39 5.65
CA THR A 101 6.67 8.14 6.38
C THR A 101 5.21 8.03 6.77
N PHE A 102 4.54 7.02 6.26
CA PHE A 102 3.18 6.66 6.63
C PHE A 102 3.16 5.31 7.35
N SER A 103 2.51 5.23 8.51
CA SER A 103 2.38 4.00 9.28
C SER A 103 1.00 3.86 9.90
N ALA A 104 0.36 2.70 9.69
CA ALA A 104 -0.84 2.26 10.41
C ALA A 104 -0.51 1.00 11.22
N ASN A 105 -0.39 1.17 12.53
CA ASN A 105 0.12 0.20 13.48
C ASN A 105 -0.96 -0.41 14.39
N GLY A 106 -2.21 0.03 14.26
CA GLY A 106 -3.33 -0.46 15.06
C GLY A 106 -3.57 -1.98 14.96
N GLY A 107 -4.52 -2.47 15.74
CA GLY A 107 -4.98 -3.86 15.66
C GLY A 107 -5.77 -4.12 14.39
N THR A 108 -6.58 -3.15 13.95
CA THR A 108 -7.50 -3.26 12.83
C THR A 108 -7.21 -2.18 11.79
N PHE A 109 -7.08 -2.61 10.54
CA PHE A 109 -7.23 -1.75 9.38
C PHE A 109 -8.41 -2.25 8.56
N TYR A 110 -9.49 -1.47 8.53
CA TYR A 110 -10.67 -1.73 7.73
C TYR A 110 -10.86 -0.62 6.71
N ASN A 111 -10.88 -0.97 5.43
CA ASN A 111 -11.13 -0.04 4.33
C ASN A 111 -12.24 -0.56 3.42
N SER A 112 -13.34 0.18 3.30
CA SER A 112 -14.34 0.00 2.25
C SER A 112 -14.53 1.26 1.40
N GLY A 113 -13.74 2.30 1.67
CA GLY A 113 -13.72 3.57 0.94
C GLY A 113 -12.51 3.69 0.01
N TYR A 114 -12.00 4.91 -0.11
CA TYR A 114 -10.77 5.20 -0.86
C TYR A 114 -9.66 5.66 0.08
N PHE A 115 -8.49 5.06 -0.06
CA PHE A 115 -7.31 5.35 0.75
C PHE A 115 -6.15 5.67 -0.19
N PHE A 116 -5.65 6.90 -0.15
CA PHE A 116 -4.56 7.38 -0.99
C PHE A 116 -3.40 7.87 -0.13
N VAL A 117 -2.21 7.42 -0.49
CA VAL A 117 -0.93 7.89 0.06
C VAL A 117 -0.04 8.21 -1.14
N ASP A 118 0.37 9.47 -1.27
CA ASP A 118 1.22 9.95 -2.35
C ASP A 118 2.40 10.74 -1.78
N GLY A 119 3.60 10.18 -1.91
CA GLY A 119 4.81 10.73 -1.35
C GLY A 119 5.75 11.32 -2.41
N HIS A 120 6.91 11.77 -1.93
CA HIS A 120 7.96 12.32 -2.77
C HIS A 120 9.22 11.44 -2.75
N ASN A 121 10.01 11.52 -3.84
CA ASN A 121 11.34 10.93 -3.89
C ASN A 121 12.38 12.02 -4.01
N SER A 122 13.35 12.04 -3.10
CA SER A 122 14.45 12.99 -3.18
C SER A 122 15.80 12.36 -2.86
N GLY A 123 16.86 13.15 -3.04
CA GLY A 123 18.21 12.76 -2.61
C GLY A 123 18.36 12.52 -1.11
N LEU A 124 17.35 12.83 -0.29
CA LEU A 124 17.35 12.54 1.14
C LEU A 124 16.72 11.19 1.51
N GLY A 125 15.97 10.58 0.59
CA GLY A 125 15.28 9.33 0.85
C GLY A 125 14.02 9.18 0.02
N GLU A 126 13.60 7.93 -0.09
CA GLU A 126 12.30 7.52 -0.62
C GLU A 126 11.26 7.46 0.50
N SER A 127 9.99 7.48 0.12
CA SER A 127 8.88 7.36 1.06
C SER A 127 8.71 5.91 1.54
N ASN A 128 8.20 5.75 2.75
CA ASN A 128 7.92 4.45 3.36
C ASN A 128 6.46 4.37 3.81
N TYR A 129 5.74 3.38 3.31
CA TYR A 129 4.32 3.15 3.62
C TYR A 129 4.14 1.81 4.29
N LYS A 130 3.59 1.82 5.50
CA LYS A 130 3.34 0.61 6.28
C LYS A 130 1.90 0.55 6.78
N ILE A 131 1.25 -0.59 6.56
CA ILE A 131 -0.01 -0.96 7.21
C ILE A 131 0.19 -2.37 7.78
N SER A 132 0.50 -2.50 9.07
CA SER A 132 0.76 -3.81 9.70
C SER A 132 -0.51 -4.51 10.17
N ALA A 133 -1.47 -3.76 10.74
CA ALA A 133 -2.74 -4.23 11.26
C ALA A 133 -2.67 -5.58 12.01
N ALA A 134 -2.29 -5.54 13.29
CA ALA A 134 -1.85 -6.72 14.05
C ALA A 134 -2.88 -7.87 14.15
N ASN A 135 -4.18 -7.55 14.07
CA ASN A 135 -5.27 -8.53 14.21
C ASN A 135 -6.05 -8.71 12.91
N THR A 136 -6.38 -7.63 12.20
CA THR A 136 -7.27 -7.69 11.03
C THR A 136 -6.92 -6.63 10.01
N PHE A 137 -6.53 -7.06 8.80
CA PHE A 137 -6.41 -6.23 7.63
C PHE A 137 -7.50 -6.62 6.62
N ASN A 138 -8.48 -5.74 6.41
CA ASN A 138 -9.54 -5.90 5.41
C ASN A 138 -9.59 -4.71 4.45
N ASN A 139 -9.35 -4.97 3.16
CA ASN A 139 -9.75 -4.08 2.07
C ASN A 139 -11.01 -4.64 1.40
N ASP A 140 -12.18 -4.20 1.86
CA ASP A 140 -13.48 -4.76 1.50
C ASP A 140 -14.19 -3.92 0.43
N GLY A 141 -13.93 -4.24 -0.84
CA GLY A 141 -14.45 -3.50 -2.00
C GLY A 141 -13.87 -2.10 -2.19
N GLY A 142 -13.01 -1.64 -1.26
CA GLY A 142 -12.36 -0.33 -1.31
C GLY A 142 -11.14 -0.26 -2.23
N LEU A 143 -10.57 0.95 -2.32
CA LEU A 143 -9.30 1.20 -2.99
C LEU A 143 -8.24 1.57 -1.97
N ILE A 144 -7.07 0.95 -2.08
CA ILE A 144 -5.83 1.40 -1.45
C ILE A 144 -4.87 1.77 -2.57
N SER A 145 -4.37 2.99 -2.56
CA SER A 145 -3.48 3.51 -3.58
C SER A 145 -2.21 4.05 -2.93
N MET A 146 -1.10 3.38 -3.20
CA MET A 146 0.23 3.75 -2.73
C MET A 146 1.03 4.29 -3.92
N GLN A 147 1.35 5.57 -3.86
CA GLN A 147 1.96 6.30 -4.96
C GLN A 147 3.19 7.09 -4.50
N GLN A 148 4.10 7.35 -5.41
CA GLN A 148 5.16 8.32 -5.23
C GLN A 148 5.34 9.10 -6.52
N ALA A 149 5.57 10.40 -6.45
CA ALA A 149 5.69 11.24 -7.63
C ALA A 149 6.80 10.80 -8.61
N SER A 150 7.86 10.16 -8.10
CA SER A 150 8.93 9.53 -8.90
C SER A 150 9.71 8.51 -8.06
N GLY A 151 10.71 7.83 -8.62
CA GLY A 151 11.55 6.90 -7.86
C GLY A 151 10.84 5.59 -7.49
N SER A 152 11.05 5.09 -6.27
CA SER A 152 10.33 3.91 -5.76
C SER A 152 10.11 4.06 -4.25
N ALA A 153 8.87 4.10 -3.78
CA ALA A 153 8.55 4.01 -2.35
C ALA A 153 8.67 2.57 -1.86
N SER A 154 8.96 2.36 -0.58
CA SER A 154 8.88 1.06 0.07
C SER A 154 7.48 0.86 0.66
N VAL A 155 6.85 -0.28 0.39
CA VAL A 155 5.49 -0.61 0.84
C VAL A 155 5.48 -1.92 1.62
N THR A 156 4.87 -1.90 2.80
CA THR A 156 4.57 -3.09 3.61
C THR A 156 3.08 -3.12 3.93
N LEU A 157 2.37 -4.15 3.46
CA LEU A 157 0.94 -4.36 3.74
C LEU A 157 0.71 -5.73 4.39
N GLY A 158 0.15 -5.69 5.59
CA GLY A 158 -0.11 -6.84 6.46
C GLY A 158 1.16 -7.39 7.10
N ASP A 159 1.03 -7.88 8.34
CA ASP A 159 2.11 -8.60 9.02
C ASP A 159 2.07 -10.12 8.76
N SER A 160 0.91 -10.69 8.43
CA SER A 160 0.75 -12.13 8.20
C SER A 160 -0.43 -12.48 7.29
N TYR A 161 -1.53 -11.73 7.39
CA TYR A 161 -2.73 -11.97 6.62
C TYR A 161 -3.37 -10.66 6.14
N LEU A 162 -3.84 -10.66 4.90
CA LEU A 162 -4.55 -9.55 4.27
C LEU A 162 -5.75 -10.09 3.49
N ARG A 163 -6.94 -9.60 3.80
CA ARG A 163 -8.15 -9.87 3.02
C ARG A 163 -8.38 -8.76 2.02
N ASN A 164 -8.43 -9.08 0.72
CA ASN A 164 -8.64 -8.09 -0.34
C ASN A 164 -9.76 -8.55 -1.27
N THR A 165 -10.92 -7.89 -1.19
CA THR A 165 -11.98 -7.96 -2.22
C THR A 165 -12.02 -6.70 -3.08
N GLY A 166 -11.28 -5.66 -2.67
CA GLY A 166 -11.14 -4.39 -3.39
C GLY A 166 -9.93 -4.36 -4.34
N THR A 167 -9.35 -3.18 -4.49
CA THR A 167 -8.16 -2.95 -5.31
C THR A 167 -7.01 -2.34 -4.50
N ILE A 168 -5.80 -2.85 -4.71
CA ILE A 168 -4.55 -2.24 -4.24
C ILE A 168 -3.78 -1.75 -5.46
N CYS A 169 -3.42 -0.47 -5.50
CA CYS A 169 -2.68 0.16 -6.60
C CYS A 169 -1.26 0.55 -6.15
N LEU A 170 -0.28 0.26 -7.00
CA LEU A 170 1.13 0.60 -6.80
C LEU A 170 1.63 1.44 -7.97
N GLU A 171 2.07 2.67 -7.73
CA GLU A 171 2.70 3.54 -8.73
C GLU A 171 3.98 4.14 -8.16
N TYR A 172 5.13 3.88 -8.80
CA TYR A 172 6.45 4.16 -8.22
C TYR A 172 6.56 3.68 -6.76
N ALA A 173 6.00 2.50 -6.50
CA ALA A 173 5.91 1.90 -5.17
C ALA A 173 6.24 0.40 -5.28
N ASN A 174 7.12 -0.08 -4.41
CA ASN A 174 7.57 -1.47 -4.33
C ASN A 174 6.99 -2.12 -3.08
N TRP A 175 6.09 -3.07 -3.29
CA TRP A 175 5.54 -3.90 -2.22
C TRP A 175 6.25 -5.25 -2.18
N GLU A 176 7.03 -5.47 -1.12
CA GLU A 176 7.54 -6.79 -0.76
C GLU A 176 6.48 -7.51 0.08
N GLN A 177 5.68 -8.31 -0.61
CA GLN A 177 4.58 -9.06 -0.03
C GLN A 177 5.11 -10.28 0.72
N SER A 178 4.85 -10.26 2.02
CA SER A 178 5.16 -11.34 2.98
C SER A 178 3.92 -11.80 3.76
N ALA A 179 2.77 -11.15 3.59
CA ALA A 179 1.49 -11.54 4.21
C ALA A 179 0.62 -12.34 3.23
N THR A 180 0.00 -13.44 3.66
CA THR A 180 -0.96 -14.19 2.82
C THR A 180 -2.11 -13.28 2.39
N VAL A 181 -2.35 -13.18 1.08
CA VAL A 181 -3.45 -12.39 0.50
C VAL A 181 -4.57 -13.31 0.04
N THR A 182 -5.79 -13.00 0.44
CA THR A 182 -6.98 -13.84 0.20
C THR A 182 -8.13 -13.07 -0.43
N ASP A 183 -9.14 -13.83 -0.86
CA ASP A 183 -10.33 -13.41 -1.62
C ASP A 183 -10.02 -13.01 -3.07
N THR A 184 -10.97 -12.36 -3.74
CA THR A 184 -11.01 -12.17 -5.21
C THR A 184 -10.74 -10.74 -5.64
N GLY A 185 -9.91 -10.02 -4.90
CA GLY A 185 -9.54 -8.64 -5.18
C GLY A 185 -8.54 -8.50 -6.33
N CYS A 186 -8.09 -7.26 -6.53
CA CYS A 186 -7.11 -6.92 -7.55
C CYS A 186 -5.88 -6.25 -6.94
N ILE A 187 -4.71 -6.56 -7.51
CA ILE A 187 -3.46 -5.83 -7.27
C ILE A 187 -3.03 -5.23 -8.60
N SER A 188 -3.07 -3.91 -8.71
CA SER A 188 -2.76 -3.15 -9.91
C SER A 188 -1.37 -2.53 -9.80
N ILE A 189 -0.47 -2.96 -10.67
CA ILE A 189 0.90 -2.48 -10.75
C ILE A 189 0.97 -1.50 -11.92
N ASN A 190 1.13 -0.21 -11.61
CA ASN A 190 1.16 0.90 -12.57
C ASN A 190 2.59 1.26 -12.96
N SER A 191 2.81 2.51 -13.39
CA SER A 191 4.13 3.00 -13.82
C SER A 191 5.13 2.91 -12.67
N GLY A 192 6.28 2.28 -12.92
CA GLY A 192 7.35 2.12 -11.92
C GLY A 192 6.98 1.33 -10.67
N GLY A 193 5.77 0.75 -10.62
CA GLY A 193 5.33 -0.09 -9.51
C GLY A 193 5.95 -1.48 -9.58
N GLN A 194 6.14 -2.08 -8.41
CA GLN A 194 6.62 -3.45 -8.28
C GLN A 194 5.87 -4.20 -7.18
N LEU A 195 5.45 -5.43 -7.49
CA LEU A 195 5.05 -6.42 -6.51
C LEU A 195 6.10 -7.52 -6.45
N THR A 196 6.65 -7.75 -5.26
CA THR A 196 7.55 -8.88 -4.98
C THR A 196 6.82 -9.84 -4.07
N ILE A 197 6.53 -11.05 -4.54
CA ILE A 197 6.02 -12.15 -3.74
C ILE A 197 7.24 -12.92 -3.25
N ASP A 198 7.57 -12.87 -1.96
CA ASP A 198 8.83 -13.45 -1.46
C ASP A 198 8.84 -14.97 -1.53
N ASN A 199 7.74 -15.60 -1.12
CA ASN A 199 7.58 -17.04 -1.18
C ASN A 199 6.13 -17.44 -1.46
N LEU A 200 5.82 -17.65 -2.73
CA LEU A 200 4.48 -18.01 -3.21
C LEU A 200 3.90 -19.29 -2.56
N ALA A 201 4.75 -20.17 -2.01
CA ALA A 201 4.31 -21.37 -1.32
C ALA A 201 3.78 -21.07 0.10
N ASN A 202 4.42 -20.12 0.79
CA ASN A 202 4.12 -19.79 2.19
C ASN A 202 3.12 -18.63 2.30
N ASP A 203 3.25 -17.66 1.40
CA ASP A 203 2.51 -16.40 1.44
C ASP A 203 1.72 -16.24 0.14
N PRO A 204 0.71 -17.12 -0.11
CA PRO A 204 0.01 -17.13 -1.37
C PRO A 204 -0.81 -15.86 -1.57
N VAL A 205 -0.96 -15.47 -2.84
CA VAL A 205 -1.87 -14.43 -3.33
C VAL A 205 -3.03 -15.06 -4.10
N ALA A 206 -3.58 -16.14 -3.55
CA ALA A 206 -4.57 -16.97 -4.22
C ALA A 206 -5.83 -16.16 -4.58
N ASP A 207 -6.40 -16.43 -5.75
CA ASP A 207 -7.62 -15.80 -6.30
C ASP A 207 -7.56 -14.28 -6.54
N GLN A 208 -6.44 -13.63 -6.23
CA GLN A 208 -6.18 -12.24 -6.61
C GLN A 208 -5.89 -12.12 -8.10
N THR A 209 -6.41 -11.08 -8.73
CA THR A 209 -5.98 -10.71 -10.09
C THR A 209 -4.85 -9.68 -10.03
N ILE A 210 -3.66 -10.05 -10.52
CA ILE A 210 -2.53 -9.13 -10.63
C ILE A 210 -2.55 -8.46 -12.01
N TYR A 211 -2.71 -7.15 -12.06
CA TYR A 211 -2.71 -6.36 -13.30
C TYR A 211 -1.37 -5.67 -13.51
N LEU A 212 -0.70 -5.95 -14.62
CA LEU A 212 0.47 -5.20 -15.10
C LEU A 212 -0.02 -4.12 -16.07
N GLN A 213 -0.29 -2.92 -15.54
CA GLN A 213 -0.96 -1.87 -16.32
C GLN A 213 -0.02 -1.08 -17.23
N ASN A 214 1.26 -0.98 -16.88
CA ASN A 214 2.23 -0.16 -17.61
C ASN A 214 3.35 -1.02 -18.18
N THR A 215 4.16 -0.45 -19.07
CA THR A 215 5.35 -1.07 -19.66
C THR A 215 6.50 -1.21 -18.67
N THR A 216 6.48 -0.42 -17.58
CA THR A 216 7.48 -0.42 -16.50
C THR A 216 7.05 -1.23 -15.28
N SER A 217 5.88 -1.87 -15.30
CA SER A 217 5.37 -2.68 -14.19
C SER A 217 6.19 -3.95 -14.01
N ILE A 218 6.48 -4.31 -12.76
CA ILE A 218 7.28 -5.49 -12.42
C ILE A 218 6.51 -6.38 -11.44
N LEU A 219 6.37 -7.66 -11.79
CA LEU A 219 6.02 -8.73 -10.87
C LEU A 219 7.26 -9.59 -10.63
N SER A 220 7.67 -9.73 -9.38
CA SER A 220 8.73 -10.65 -8.97
C SER A 220 8.16 -11.77 -8.14
N ILE A 221 8.36 -13.01 -8.60
CA ILE A 221 7.85 -14.21 -7.95
C ILE A 221 9.03 -14.91 -7.29
N GLY A 222 8.93 -15.16 -5.99
CA GLY A 222 9.81 -15.99 -5.18
C GLY A 222 9.09 -17.25 -4.70
N GLY A 223 9.85 -18.29 -4.36
CA GLY A 223 9.31 -19.60 -3.98
C GLY A 223 8.57 -20.31 -5.12
N TYR A 224 8.35 -21.62 -4.99
CA TYR A 224 7.61 -22.41 -5.98
C TYR A 224 6.24 -22.82 -5.42
N SER A 225 5.17 -22.61 -6.20
CA SER A 225 3.83 -23.13 -5.89
C SER A 225 3.23 -23.84 -7.11
N ALA A 226 2.42 -24.87 -6.85
CA ALA A 226 1.64 -25.55 -7.88
C ALA A 226 0.39 -24.76 -8.30
N ASN A 227 0.03 -23.72 -7.54
CA ASN A 227 -1.12 -22.88 -7.85
C ASN A 227 -0.85 -22.01 -9.07
N THR A 228 -1.89 -21.81 -9.89
CA THR A 228 -1.83 -20.89 -11.02
C THR A 228 -2.01 -19.47 -10.54
N LEU A 229 -1.07 -18.59 -10.87
CA LEU A 229 -1.22 -17.15 -10.65
C LEU A 229 -2.09 -16.53 -11.75
N LEU A 230 -3.02 -15.69 -11.35
CA LEU A 230 -3.89 -14.95 -12.26
C LEU A 230 -3.27 -13.58 -12.56
N VAL A 231 -2.73 -13.41 -13.75
CA VAL A 231 -2.08 -12.17 -14.19
C VAL A 231 -2.79 -11.62 -15.42
N ARG A 232 -2.95 -10.31 -15.50
CA ARG A 232 -3.57 -9.61 -16.63
C ARG A 232 -2.70 -8.44 -17.05
N GLY A 233 -2.77 -8.04 -18.31
CA GLY A 233 -1.96 -6.96 -18.86
C GLY A 233 -0.47 -7.28 -19.05
N PHE A 234 -0.03 -8.52 -18.73
CA PHE A 234 1.33 -8.96 -19.05
C PHE A 234 1.60 -8.77 -20.53
N GLY A 235 2.70 -8.13 -20.91
CA GLY A 235 2.89 -7.60 -22.26
C GLY A 235 3.72 -6.35 -22.38
N SER A 236 3.91 -5.86 -23.61
CA SER A 236 4.35 -4.47 -23.85
C SER A 236 5.60 -4.02 -23.07
N SER A 237 6.54 -4.93 -22.81
CA SER A 237 7.79 -4.73 -22.05
C SER A 237 7.72 -4.78 -20.53
N ASN A 238 6.55 -4.96 -19.91
CA ASN A 238 6.48 -5.27 -18.49
C ASN A 238 7.08 -6.66 -18.18
N VAL A 239 7.39 -6.87 -16.91
CA VAL A 239 8.29 -7.94 -16.49
C VAL A 239 7.60 -8.86 -15.50
N ILE A 240 7.74 -10.16 -15.72
CA ILE A 240 7.58 -11.19 -14.69
C ILE A 240 8.96 -11.81 -14.46
N SER A 241 9.44 -11.76 -13.22
CA SER A 241 10.74 -12.32 -12.84
C SER A 241 10.60 -13.52 -11.90
N PHE A 242 11.56 -14.45 -11.99
CA PHE A 242 11.57 -15.71 -11.24
C PHE A 242 12.90 -15.88 -10.50
N PRO A 243 12.95 -16.62 -9.38
CA PRO A 243 14.15 -16.70 -8.54
C PRO A 243 15.18 -17.71 -9.10
N TYR A 244 14.83 -18.43 -10.17
CA TYR A 244 15.61 -19.51 -10.75
C TYR A 244 15.80 -19.31 -12.25
N GLY A 245 16.87 -19.93 -12.80
CA GLY A 245 17.12 -19.93 -14.24
C GLY A 245 15.96 -20.54 -15.03
N ILE A 246 15.44 -19.80 -16.01
CA ILE A 246 14.39 -20.27 -16.91
C ILE A 246 15.01 -21.21 -17.94
N THR A 247 14.46 -22.42 -18.04
CA THR A 247 14.92 -23.45 -19.00
C THR A 247 14.03 -23.51 -20.22
N SER A 248 12.72 -23.29 -20.05
CA SER A 248 11.74 -23.22 -21.15
C SER A 248 10.48 -22.51 -20.68
N ASN A 249 9.67 -22.09 -21.63
CA ASN A 249 8.31 -21.62 -21.39
C ASN A 249 7.39 -22.11 -22.51
N THR A 250 6.12 -22.34 -22.20
CA THR A 250 5.13 -22.81 -23.17
C THR A 250 3.78 -22.18 -22.86
N TYR A 251 3.18 -21.55 -23.87
CA TYR A 251 1.85 -20.95 -23.78
C TYR A 251 0.80 -21.91 -24.35
N ASN A 252 -0.28 -22.13 -23.60
CA ASN A 252 -1.45 -22.85 -24.07
C ASN A 252 -2.56 -21.85 -24.44
N ALA A 253 -2.80 -21.68 -25.75
CA ALA A 253 -3.81 -20.75 -26.25
C ALA A 253 -5.26 -21.10 -25.83
N THR A 254 -5.54 -22.39 -25.55
CA THR A 254 -6.85 -22.86 -25.11
C THR A 254 -7.14 -22.49 -23.66
N SER A 255 -6.14 -22.54 -22.77
CA SER A 255 -6.33 -22.17 -21.36
C SER A 255 -5.90 -20.75 -21.02
N GLY A 256 -5.10 -20.10 -21.88
CA GLY A 256 -4.48 -18.81 -21.56
C GLY A 256 -3.31 -18.89 -20.58
N ILE A 257 -2.84 -20.10 -20.27
CA ILE A 257 -1.80 -20.33 -19.25
C ILE A 257 -0.42 -20.47 -19.90
N VAL A 258 0.56 -19.77 -19.34
CA VAL A 258 1.99 -19.99 -19.58
C VAL A 258 2.55 -20.91 -18.50
N ALA A 259 3.16 -22.01 -18.90
CA ALA A 259 4.00 -22.82 -18.05
C ALA A 259 5.45 -22.36 -18.19
N VAL A 260 6.09 -21.93 -17.10
CA VAL A 260 7.49 -21.49 -17.06
C VAL A 260 8.32 -22.51 -16.27
N ALA A 261 9.11 -23.31 -16.97
CA ALA A 261 9.97 -24.30 -16.36
C ALA A 261 11.29 -23.67 -15.93
N THR A 262 11.62 -23.82 -14.65
CA THR A 262 12.88 -23.35 -14.06
C THR A 262 13.65 -24.50 -13.45
N SER A 263 14.89 -24.27 -13.01
CA SER A 263 15.64 -25.28 -12.25
C SER A 263 15.01 -25.65 -10.90
N GLY A 264 14.08 -24.85 -10.37
CA GLY A 264 13.40 -25.09 -9.09
C GLY A 264 11.96 -25.64 -9.20
N GLY A 265 11.38 -25.69 -10.40
CA GLY A 265 9.98 -26.09 -10.61
C GLY A 265 9.33 -25.38 -11.79
N THR A 266 8.06 -25.72 -12.05
CA THR A 266 7.27 -25.16 -13.18
C THR A 266 6.16 -24.25 -12.67
N TYR A 267 6.30 -22.94 -12.90
CA TYR A 267 5.28 -21.96 -12.56
C TYR A 267 4.16 -21.97 -13.58
N TYR A 268 2.92 -21.84 -13.12
CA TYR A 268 1.74 -21.69 -13.96
C TYR A 268 1.18 -20.28 -13.80
N ILE A 269 1.07 -19.56 -14.91
CA ILE A 269 0.56 -18.19 -14.92
C ILE A 269 -0.54 -18.10 -15.96
N ASP A 270 -1.77 -17.89 -15.52
CA ASP A 270 -2.86 -17.50 -16.41
C ASP A 270 -2.67 -16.04 -16.79
N ILE A 271 -2.32 -15.80 -18.06
CA ILE A 271 -2.18 -14.45 -18.65
C ILE A 271 -3.34 -14.08 -19.58
N GLY A 272 -4.34 -14.97 -19.70
CA GLY A 272 -5.48 -14.83 -20.61
C GLY A 272 -5.22 -15.29 -22.04
N HIS A 273 -6.28 -15.20 -22.86
CA HIS A 273 -6.26 -15.58 -24.27
C HIS A 273 -5.64 -14.50 -25.17
N TYR A 274 -5.37 -14.88 -26.43
CA TYR A 274 -4.98 -13.97 -27.52
C TYR A 274 -3.59 -13.33 -27.38
N TYR A 275 -2.72 -13.93 -26.58
CA TYR A 275 -1.35 -13.46 -26.46
C TYR A 275 -0.53 -13.82 -27.71
N ASN A 276 -0.07 -12.80 -28.46
CA ASN A 276 0.82 -12.98 -29.60
C ASN A 276 2.25 -13.23 -29.07
N SER A 277 2.89 -14.32 -29.52
CA SER A 277 4.17 -14.85 -29.05
C SER A 277 5.41 -13.97 -29.32
N THR A 278 5.24 -12.66 -29.52
CA THR A 278 6.31 -11.65 -29.39
C THR A 278 6.98 -11.83 -28.02
N PRO A 279 8.32 -11.73 -27.91
CA PRO A 279 9.04 -12.37 -26.82
C PRO A 279 8.58 -11.80 -25.48
N LEU A 280 7.87 -12.65 -24.73
CA LEU A 280 7.50 -12.41 -23.35
C LEU A 280 8.81 -12.12 -22.60
N ARG A 281 8.93 -10.92 -22.01
CA ARG A 281 10.10 -10.56 -21.20
C ARG A 281 9.98 -11.20 -19.83
N MET A 282 10.34 -12.48 -19.78
CA MET A 282 10.56 -13.20 -18.54
C MET A 282 12.05 -13.17 -18.22
N MET A 283 12.38 -12.78 -16.99
CA MET A 283 13.78 -12.59 -16.58
C MET A 283 14.06 -13.36 -15.29
N ILE A 284 15.34 -13.64 -15.06
CA ILE A 284 15.81 -14.18 -13.78
C ILE A 284 15.89 -13.00 -12.81
N LYS A 285 15.37 -13.16 -11.61
CA LYS A 285 15.60 -12.25 -10.47
C LYS A 285 17.10 -12.34 -10.16
N VAL A 286 17.83 -11.27 -10.46
CA VAL A 286 19.27 -11.16 -10.14
C VAL A 286 19.42 -10.75 -8.69
#